data_AF-A0A7C9U2R3-F1
#
_entry.id   AF-A0A7C9U2R3-F1
#
_cell.length_a   1.000
_cell.length_b   1.000
_cell.length_c   1.000
_cell.angle_alpha   90.00
_cell.angle_beta   90.00
_cell.angle_gamma   90.00
#
_symmetry.space_group_name_H-M   'P 1'
#
loop_
_entity.id
_entity.type
_entity.pdbx_description
1 polymer ?
#
loop_
_entity_poly.entity_id
_entity_poly.type
_entity_poly.pdbx_seq_one_letter_code
_entity_poly.pdbx_strand_id
1 'polypeptide(L)'
;MNYTVEPLTFSVPLSAGNYSQARKFSRLHQNPDKARQVYLNTLAVQAVSYYCLCLEIDADLAASDSWQPAMQALMDVADLEIKNWGKLECRPVLPGAVVCQVPEEVCCDRVGYVVVEIDEAAKKASLLGFAKTVPTGRLPLSELASLEELINAMPEEPA
;
A
#
# COMPACT_ATOMS: atom_id res chain seq x y z
N MET A 1 9.34 -17.01 29.12
CA MET A 1 9.02 -17.26 27.70
C MET A 1 8.34 -16.01 27.19
N ASN A 2 9.06 -15.16 26.46
CA ASN A 2 8.44 -14.03 25.77
C ASN A 2 7.83 -14.59 24.49
N TYR A 3 6.52 -14.79 24.48
CA TYR A 3 5.80 -15.00 23.24
C TYR A 3 5.81 -13.66 22.51
N THR A 4 6.69 -13.52 21.52
CA THR A 4 6.54 -12.49 20.50
C THR A 4 5.28 -12.83 19.73
N VAL A 5 4.19 -12.12 19.99
CA VAL A 5 3.00 -12.18 19.16
C VAL A 5 3.42 -11.59 17.81
N GLU A 6 3.61 -12.44 16.81
CA GLU A 6 3.81 -11.94 15.45
C GLU A 6 2.55 -11.15 15.08
N PRO A 7 2.68 -9.88 14.66
CA PRO A 7 1.52 -9.10 14.27
C PRO A 7 0.77 -9.82 13.14
N LEU A 8 -0.55 -9.91 13.28
CA LEU A 8 -1.41 -10.58 12.31
C LEU A 8 -1.33 -9.84 10.97
N THR A 9 -0.81 -10.54 9.96
CA THR A 9 -0.77 -10.06 8.57
C THR A 9 -2.03 -10.49 7.81
N PHE A 10 -2.38 -9.75 6.76
CA PHE A 10 -3.46 -10.13 5.85
C PHE A 10 -2.90 -10.47 4.48
N SER A 11 -3.15 -11.69 4.00
CA SER A 11 -2.61 -12.18 2.73
C SER A 11 -3.66 -12.18 1.63
N VAL A 12 -3.31 -11.58 0.49
CA VAL A 12 -4.14 -11.45 -0.70
C VAL A 12 -3.51 -12.23 -1.86
N PRO A 13 -4.18 -13.25 -2.41
CA PRO A 13 -3.75 -13.86 -3.66
C PRO A 13 -3.80 -12.84 -4.81
N LEU A 14 -2.70 -12.68 -5.54
CA LEU A 14 -2.63 -11.78 -6.69
C LEU A 14 -3.13 -12.49 -7.95
N SER A 15 -4.29 -12.05 -8.43
CA SER A 15 -4.93 -12.62 -9.61
C SER A 15 -4.21 -12.21 -10.91
N ALA A 16 -4.50 -12.92 -12.00
CA ALA A 16 -4.04 -12.53 -13.33
C ALA A 16 -4.50 -11.11 -13.72
N GLY A 17 -5.68 -10.68 -13.24
CA GLY A 17 -6.20 -9.33 -13.44
C GLY A 17 -5.34 -8.26 -12.76
N ASN A 18 -4.89 -8.52 -11.54
CA ASN A 18 -3.99 -7.61 -10.81
C ASN A 18 -2.69 -7.40 -11.58
N TYR A 19 -2.05 -8.51 -11.97
CA TYR A 19 -0.82 -8.46 -12.75
C TYR A 19 -1.01 -7.81 -14.13
N SER A 20 -2.16 -7.99 -14.78
CA SER A 20 -2.45 -7.35 -16.07
C SER A 20 -2.51 -5.84 -15.93
N GLN A 21 -3.20 -5.34 -14.89
CA GLN A 21 -3.30 -3.92 -14.63
C GLN A 21 -1.94 -3.31 -14.25
N ALA A 22 -1.19 -3.96 -13.37
CA ALA A 22 0.17 -3.52 -13.01
C ALA A 22 1.10 -3.45 -14.22
N ARG A 23 1.07 -4.45 -15.11
CA ARG A 23 1.83 -4.41 -16.38
C ARG A 23 1.37 -3.31 -17.31
N LYS A 24 0.07 -3.03 -17.37
CA LYS A 24 -0.49 -1.95 -18.21
C LYS A 24 0.08 -0.60 -17.79
N PHE A 25 0.07 -0.27 -16.51
CA PHE A 25 0.65 0.98 -16.00
C PHE A 25 2.17 1.01 -16.15
N SER A 26 2.86 -0.06 -15.76
CA SER A 26 4.31 -0.20 -15.92
C SER A 26 4.80 0.14 -17.34
N ARG A 27 4.11 -0.37 -18.37
CA ARG A 27 4.47 -0.16 -19.78
C ARG A 27 4.32 1.28 -20.29
N LEU A 28 3.67 2.16 -19.53
CA LEU A 28 3.57 3.58 -19.87
C LEU A 28 4.88 4.34 -19.59
N HIS A 29 5.80 3.75 -18.82
CA HIS A 29 7.04 4.39 -18.41
C HIS A 29 8.24 3.74 -19.11
N GLN A 30 9.06 4.57 -19.77
CA GLN A 30 10.26 4.09 -20.49
C GLN A 30 11.43 3.77 -19.56
N ASN A 31 11.53 4.50 -18.43
CA ASN A 31 12.56 4.23 -17.43
C ASN A 31 12.24 2.90 -16.73
N PRO A 32 13.15 1.89 -16.77
CA PRO A 32 12.89 0.57 -16.19
C PRO A 32 12.64 0.59 -14.68
N ASP A 33 13.37 1.41 -13.93
CA ASP A 33 13.21 1.52 -12.48
C ASP A 33 11.83 2.10 -12.15
N LYS A 34 11.44 3.14 -12.86
CA LYS A 34 10.11 3.75 -12.72
C LYS A 34 8.99 2.79 -13.10
N ALA A 35 9.16 2.06 -14.21
CA ALA A 35 8.22 1.05 -14.65
C ALA A 35 8.06 -0.07 -13.61
N ARG A 36 9.15 -0.48 -12.97
CA ARG A 36 9.16 -1.49 -11.91
C ARG A 36 8.49 -0.98 -10.64
N GLN A 37 8.78 0.25 -10.25
CA GLN A 37 8.17 0.93 -9.11
C GLN A 37 6.64 1.03 -9.30
N VAL A 38 6.17 1.57 -10.42
CA VAL A 38 4.73 1.69 -10.71
C VAL A 38 4.04 0.33 -10.72
N TYR A 39 4.70 -0.70 -11.25
CA TYR A 39 4.20 -2.07 -11.21
C TYR A 39 3.96 -2.57 -9.78
N LEU A 40 4.94 -2.40 -8.89
CA LEU A 40 4.84 -2.83 -7.49
C LEU A 40 3.80 -2.00 -6.71
N ASN A 41 3.80 -0.68 -6.89
CA ASN A 41 2.82 0.22 -6.28
C ASN A 41 1.40 -0.20 -6.68
N THR A 42 1.18 -0.50 -7.96
CA THR A 42 -0.13 -0.95 -8.44
C THR A 42 -0.58 -2.23 -7.73
N LEU A 43 0.30 -3.22 -7.58
CA LEU A 43 -0.04 -4.46 -6.87
C LEU A 43 -0.34 -4.23 -5.37
N ALA A 44 0.43 -3.36 -4.71
CA ALA A 44 0.20 -3.01 -3.31
C ALA A 44 -1.15 -2.30 -3.12
N VAL A 45 -1.46 -1.29 -3.94
CA VAL A 45 -2.74 -0.57 -3.89
C VAL A 45 -3.92 -1.52 -4.13
N GLN A 46 -3.81 -2.47 -5.07
CA GLN A 46 -4.87 -3.45 -5.29
C GLN A 46 -5.06 -4.42 -4.11
N ALA A 47 -3.98 -4.82 -3.45
CA ALA A 47 -4.05 -5.67 -2.27
C ALA A 47 -4.74 -4.95 -1.10
N VAL A 48 -4.40 -3.68 -0.86
CA VAL A 48 -5.04 -2.87 0.17
C VAL A 48 -6.50 -2.56 -0.18
N SER A 49 -6.80 -2.25 -1.44
CA SER A 49 -8.18 -2.07 -1.91
C SER A 49 -9.03 -3.33 -1.71
N TYR A 50 -8.46 -4.52 -1.93
CA TYR A 50 -9.14 -5.78 -1.64
C TYR A 50 -9.37 -6.00 -0.13
N TYR A 51 -8.39 -5.64 0.71
CA TYR A 51 -8.57 -5.66 2.16
C TYR A 51 -9.71 -4.72 2.62
N CYS A 52 -9.75 -3.49 2.10
CA CYS A 52 -10.85 -2.55 2.35
C CYS A 52 -12.20 -3.14 1.92
N LEU A 53 -12.27 -3.77 0.74
CA LEU A 53 -13.48 -4.42 0.26
C LEU A 53 -13.96 -5.53 1.23
N CYS A 54 -13.04 -6.35 1.76
CA CYS A 54 -13.40 -7.38 2.74
C CYS A 54 -13.97 -6.81 4.05
N LEU A 55 -13.65 -5.55 4.37
CA LEU A 55 -14.12 -4.84 5.55
C LEU A 55 -15.29 -3.89 5.24
N GLU A 56 -15.82 -3.91 4.02
CA GLU A 56 -16.88 -3.00 3.56
C GLU A 56 -16.48 -1.51 3.67
N ILE A 57 -15.18 -1.22 3.56
CA ILE A 57 -14.63 0.14 3.50
C ILE A 57 -14.67 0.65 2.06
N ASP A 58 -15.31 1.81 1.86
CA ASP A 58 -15.42 2.50 0.57
C ASP A 58 -14.05 3.07 0.12
N ALA A 59 -13.33 2.33 -0.72
CA ALA A 59 -12.08 2.77 -1.36
C ALA A 59 -12.31 3.12 -2.85
N ASP A 60 -11.72 4.23 -3.31
CA ASP A 60 -11.87 4.72 -4.68
C ASP A 60 -10.53 4.73 -5.43
N LEU A 61 -10.30 3.68 -6.22
CA LEU A 61 -9.13 3.59 -7.10
C LEU A 61 -9.12 4.72 -8.14
N ALA A 62 -10.26 5.11 -8.70
CA ALA A 62 -10.29 6.10 -9.77
C ALA A 62 -9.94 7.52 -9.28
N ALA A 63 -10.26 7.82 -8.02
CA ALA A 63 -9.89 9.08 -7.36
C ALA A 63 -8.43 9.12 -6.87
N SER A 64 -7.75 7.99 -6.81
CA SER A 64 -6.37 7.89 -6.31
C SER A 64 -5.35 8.41 -7.32
N ASP A 65 -4.30 9.09 -6.88
CA ASP A 65 -3.22 9.57 -7.76
C ASP A 65 -2.43 8.41 -8.37
N SER A 66 -2.30 7.32 -7.62
CA SER A 66 -1.68 6.05 -8.04
C SER A 66 -2.38 5.40 -9.23
N TRP A 67 -3.60 5.84 -9.59
CA TRP A 67 -4.35 5.38 -10.75
C TRP A 67 -4.29 6.34 -11.94
N GLN A 68 -3.61 7.48 -11.78
CA GLN A 68 -3.45 8.50 -12.81
C GLN A 68 -2.04 8.43 -13.42
N PRO A 69 -1.88 8.08 -14.71
CA PRO A 69 -0.56 7.93 -15.33
C PRO A 69 0.34 9.17 -15.24
N ALA A 70 -0.25 10.37 -15.24
CA ALA A 70 0.49 11.61 -15.07
C ALA A 70 1.12 11.71 -13.68
N MET A 71 0.37 11.40 -12.62
CA MET A 71 0.87 11.42 -11.25
C MET A 71 1.88 10.28 -11.00
N GLN A 72 1.60 9.09 -11.54
CA GLN A 72 2.54 7.97 -11.55
C GLN A 72 3.89 8.40 -12.16
N ALA A 73 3.91 9.16 -13.25
CA ALA A 73 5.15 9.61 -13.89
C ALA A 73 5.94 10.60 -13.02
N LEU A 74 5.24 11.46 -12.27
CA LEU A 74 5.84 12.55 -11.49
C LEU A 74 6.34 12.11 -10.11
N MET A 75 5.67 11.16 -9.45
CA MET A 75 5.88 10.84 -8.04
C MET A 75 6.01 9.34 -7.82
N ASP A 76 6.71 8.91 -6.76
CA ASP A 76 6.56 7.56 -6.24
C ASP A 76 5.33 7.39 -5.35
N VAL A 77 4.18 7.53 -6.00
CA VAL A 77 2.86 7.48 -5.37
C VAL A 77 2.24 6.08 -5.44
N ALA A 78 1.71 5.64 -4.31
CA ALA A 78 0.93 4.42 -4.15
C ALA A 78 -0.28 4.67 -3.24
N ASP A 79 -0.91 5.84 -3.36
CA ASP A 79 -2.07 6.20 -2.56
C ASP A 79 -3.32 5.39 -2.96
N LEU A 80 -4.21 5.23 -1.98
CA LEU A 80 -5.56 4.74 -2.14
C LEU A 80 -6.49 5.73 -1.43
N GLU A 81 -7.38 6.36 -2.19
CA GLU A 81 -8.41 7.24 -1.66
C GLU A 81 -9.44 6.41 -0.88
N ILE A 82 -9.62 6.74 0.40
CA ILE A 82 -10.66 6.16 1.25
C ILE A 82 -11.71 7.24 1.53
N LYS A 83 -12.95 6.96 1.15
CA LYS A 83 -14.06 7.91 1.28
C LYS A 83 -14.24 8.34 2.74
N ASN A 84 -14.51 9.62 2.95
CA ASN A 84 -14.69 10.25 4.27
C ASN A 84 -13.46 10.19 5.20
N TRP A 85 -12.30 9.73 4.72
CA TRP A 85 -11.08 9.67 5.52
C TRP A 85 -9.91 10.38 4.86
N GLY A 86 -9.57 10.00 3.62
CA GLY A 86 -8.47 10.55 2.83
C GLY A 86 -7.56 9.47 2.25
N LYS A 87 -6.33 9.87 1.90
CA LYS A 87 -5.38 9.03 1.15
C LYS A 87 -4.51 8.14 2.03
N LEU A 88 -4.64 6.83 1.86
CA LEU A 88 -3.80 5.82 2.50
C LEU A 88 -2.65 5.44 1.56
N GLU A 89 -1.40 5.54 2.02
CA GLU A 89 -0.25 5.21 1.18
C GLU A 89 0.10 3.71 1.28
N CYS A 90 0.01 2.99 0.16
CA CYS A 90 0.21 1.54 0.07
C CYS A 90 1.64 1.20 -0.38
N ARG A 91 2.59 1.12 0.55
CA ARG A 91 4.01 1.01 0.22
C ARG A 91 4.44 -0.44 -0.02
N PRO A 92 4.93 -0.79 -1.23
CA PRO A 92 5.41 -2.14 -1.49
C PRO A 92 6.80 -2.39 -0.89
N VAL A 93 7.03 -3.61 -0.42
CA VAL A 93 8.35 -4.17 -0.13
C VAL A 93 8.48 -5.55 -0.79
N LEU A 94 9.72 -6.02 -0.95
CA LEU A 94 10.01 -7.36 -1.46
C LEU A 94 10.31 -8.33 -0.32
N PRO A 95 10.17 -9.65 -0.52
CA PRO A 95 10.49 -10.65 0.48
C PRO A 95 11.89 -10.47 1.08
N GLY A 96 11.95 -10.50 2.41
CA GLY A 96 13.20 -10.31 3.17
C GLY A 96 13.58 -8.86 3.44
N ALA A 97 12.77 -7.88 3.04
CA ALA A 97 12.95 -6.50 3.47
C ALA A 97 12.81 -6.38 5.00
N VAL A 98 13.57 -5.45 5.59
CA VAL A 98 13.51 -5.12 7.03
C VAL A 98 13.06 -3.68 7.29
N VAL A 99 13.11 -2.84 6.25
CA VAL A 99 12.70 -1.43 6.30
C VAL A 99 11.98 -1.11 4.99
N CYS A 100 10.83 -0.45 5.09
CA CYS A 100 10.14 0.18 3.98
C CYS A 100 10.64 1.62 3.79
N GLN A 101 11.05 1.98 2.57
CA GLN A 101 11.37 3.37 2.21
C GLN A 101 10.11 4.10 1.76
N VAL A 102 9.94 5.32 2.27
CA VAL A 102 8.82 6.20 1.95
C VAL A 102 9.40 7.48 1.32
N PRO A 103 9.07 7.77 0.05
CA PRO A 103 9.51 8.98 -0.63
C PRO A 103 9.04 10.22 0.11
N GLU A 104 9.89 11.26 0.14
CA GLU A 104 9.57 12.51 0.85
C GLU A 104 8.28 13.16 0.33
N GLU A 105 8.00 13.03 -0.96
CA GLU A 105 6.83 13.62 -1.61
C GLU A 105 5.49 12.97 -1.18
N VAL A 106 5.53 11.81 -0.52
CA VAL A 106 4.34 11.13 0.03
C VAL A 106 4.33 11.08 1.56
N CYS A 107 5.27 11.76 2.23
CA CYS A 107 5.33 11.83 3.70
C CYS A 107 4.25 12.75 4.32
N CYS A 108 3.63 13.61 3.51
CA CYS A 108 2.60 14.58 3.91
C CYS A 108 1.25 14.25 3.25
N ASP A 109 0.15 14.75 3.82
CA ASP A 109 -1.21 14.61 3.27
C ASP A 109 -1.66 13.15 3.08
N ARG A 110 -1.19 12.26 3.96
CA ARG A 110 -1.63 10.87 4.08
C ARG A 110 -2.27 10.63 5.42
N VAL A 111 -3.36 9.86 5.43
CA VAL A 111 -4.04 9.45 6.67
C VAL A 111 -3.32 8.29 7.37
N GLY A 112 -2.39 7.65 6.67
CA GLY A 112 -1.47 6.65 7.16
C GLY A 112 -0.83 5.85 6.03
N TYR A 113 -0.11 4.80 6.41
CA TYR A 113 0.75 4.02 5.54
C TYR A 113 0.54 2.54 5.82
N VAL A 114 0.30 1.76 4.78
CA VAL A 114 0.22 0.29 4.87
C VAL A 114 1.40 -0.28 4.11
N VAL A 115 2.20 -1.08 4.80
CA VAL A 115 3.33 -1.78 4.15
C VAL A 115 2.84 -3.12 3.62
N VAL A 116 3.14 -3.39 2.35
CA VAL A 116 2.69 -4.58 1.64
C VAL A 116 3.89 -5.33 1.07
N GLU A 117 4.14 -6.54 1.53
CA GLU A 117 5.11 -7.43 0.89
C GLU A 117 4.52 -8.01 -0.40
N ILE A 118 5.24 -7.90 -1.51
CA ILE A 118 4.85 -8.46 -2.81
C ILE A 118 5.74 -9.64 -3.13
N ASP A 119 5.22 -10.85 -2.97
CA ASP A 119 5.86 -12.10 -3.39
C ASP A 119 5.33 -12.52 -4.77
N GLU A 120 6.07 -12.14 -5.81
CA GLU A 120 5.72 -12.47 -7.20
C GLU A 120 5.84 -13.96 -7.53
N ALA A 121 6.73 -14.68 -6.84
CA ALA A 121 6.91 -16.11 -7.04
C ALA A 121 5.71 -16.88 -6.47
N ALA A 122 5.27 -16.50 -5.26
CA ALA A 122 4.07 -17.05 -4.63
C ALA A 122 2.76 -16.48 -5.18
N LYS A 123 2.82 -15.46 -6.05
CA LYS A 123 1.67 -14.71 -6.56
C LYS A 123 0.78 -14.17 -5.44
N LYS A 124 1.38 -13.53 -4.46
CA LYS A 124 0.72 -13.10 -3.22
C LYS A 124 1.21 -11.73 -2.79
N ALA A 125 0.31 -10.95 -2.22
CA ALA A 125 0.64 -9.75 -1.46
C ALA A 125 0.28 -9.97 0.02
N SER A 126 1.10 -9.51 0.93
CA SER A 126 0.85 -9.61 2.38
C SER A 126 0.92 -8.22 3.00
N LEU A 127 -0.19 -7.73 3.54
CA LEU A 127 -0.25 -6.50 4.32
C LEU A 127 0.41 -6.80 5.67
N LEU A 128 1.57 -6.18 5.91
CA LEU A 128 2.42 -6.46 7.07
C LEU A 128 2.00 -5.67 8.31
N GLY A 129 1.39 -4.50 8.11
CA GLY A 129 0.96 -3.63 9.18
C GLY A 129 0.80 -2.18 8.73
N PHE A 130 0.65 -1.31 9.71
CA PHE A 130 0.24 0.09 9.56
C PHE A 130 1.23 1.04 10.25
N ALA A 131 1.31 2.27 9.75
CA ALA A 131 1.92 3.39 10.47
C ALA A 131 1.08 4.64 10.24
N LYS A 132 0.87 5.44 11.29
CA LYS A 132 0.10 6.70 11.16
C LYS A 132 0.90 7.80 10.47
N THR A 133 2.21 7.87 10.73
CA THR A 133 3.12 8.90 10.20
C THR A 133 4.48 8.31 9.86
N VAL A 134 5.23 8.98 8.97
CA VAL A 134 6.60 8.57 8.58
C VAL A 134 7.52 9.79 8.56
N PRO A 135 7.97 10.28 9.73
CA PRO A 135 8.71 11.54 9.80
C PRO A 135 10.10 11.48 9.15
N THR A 136 10.69 10.29 9.01
CA THR A 136 12.07 10.10 8.55
C THR A 136 12.17 9.46 7.14
N GLY A 137 11.04 9.26 6.46
CA GLY A 137 10.99 8.52 5.18
C GLY A 137 11.36 7.03 5.30
N ARG A 138 11.49 6.51 6.53
CA ARG A 138 11.90 5.13 6.80
C ARG A 138 10.95 4.51 7.81
N LEU A 139 10.41 3.34 7.45
CA LEU A 139 9.53 2.54 8.31
C LEU A 139 10.19 1.18 8.58
N PRO A 140 10.81 0.98 9.75
CA PRO A 140 11.22 -0.35 10.20
C PRO A 140 10.00 -1.26 10.29
N LEU A 141 10.06 -2.45 9.68
CA LEU A 141 8.89 -3.34 9.64
C LEU A 141 8.51 -3.87 11.05
N SER A 142 9.48 -3.91 11.96
CA SER A 142 9.26 -4.27 13.37
C SER A 142 8.49 -3.21 14.18
N GLU A 143 8.35 -1.99 13.65
CA GLU A 143 7.66 -0.87 14.30
C GLU A 143 6.25 -0.66 13.73
N LEU A 144 5.81 -1.52 12.81
CA LEU A 144 4.48 -1.44 12.25
C LEU A 144 3.43 -1.80 13.31
N ALA A 145 2.44 -0.94 13.41
CA ALA A 145 1.20 -1.21 14.10
C ALA A 145 0.40 -2.32 13.40
N SER A 146 -0.54 -2.91 14.13
CA SER A 146 -1.43 -3.93 13.56
C SER A 146 -2.40 -3.34 12.53
N LEU A 147 -3.00 -4.19 11.70
CA LEU A 147 -4.09 -3.78 10.80
C LEU A 147 -5.38 -3.45 11.55
N GLU A 148 -5.50 -3.82 12.83
CA GLU A 148 -6.60 -3.38 13.70
C GLU A 148 -6.43 -1.90 14.09
N GLU A 149 -5.19 -1.47 14.37
CA GLU A 149 -4.90 -0.05 14.63
C GLU A 149 -5.18 0.84 13.41
N LEU A 150 -5.03 0.31 12.19
CA LEU A 150 -5.48 0.99 10.97
C LEU A 150 -6.99 1.28 11.02
N ILE A 151 -7.80 0.28 11.38
CA ILE A 151 -9.27 0.40 11.48
C ILE A 151 -9.63 1.39 12.58
N ASN A 152 -9.01 1.28 13.75
CA ASN A 152 -9.24 2.18 14.88
C ASN A 152 -8.85 3.65 14.58
N ALA A 153 -7.99 3.88 13.58
CA ALA A 153 -7.58 5.22 13.17
C ALA A 153 -8.54 5.87 12.14
N MET A 154 -9.54 5.13 11.66
CA MET A 154 -10.56 5.64 10.75
C MET A 154 -11.61 6.46 11.52
N PRO A 155 -12.16 7.54 10.93
CA PRO A 155 -13.21 8.32 11.57
C PRO A 155 -14.48 7.46 11.70
N GLU A 156 -15.21 7.64 12.80
CA GLU A 156 -16.56 7.10 12.91
C GLU A 156 -17.45 7.72 11.83
N GLU A 157 -18.32 6.92 11.21
CA GLU A 157 -19.32 7.48 10.29
C GLU A 157 -20.18 8.49 11.04
N PRO A 158 -20.39 9.71 10.50
CA PRO A 158 -21.31 10.65 11.12
C PRO A 158 -22.72 10.02 11.14
N ALA A 159 -23.29 9.92 12.34
CA ALA A 159 -24.65 9.40 12.59
C ALA A 159 -25.75 10.22 11.89
#